data_AF-A0A1W1CSK7-F1
#
_entry.id   AF-A0A1W1CSK7-F1
#
_cell.length_a   1.000
_cell.length_b   1.000
_cell.length_c   1.000
_cell.angle_alpha   90.00
_cell.angle_beta   90.00
_cell.angle_gamma   90.00
#
_symmetry.space_group_name_H-M   'P 1'
#
loop_
_entity.id
_entity.type
_entity.pdbx_description
1 polymer ?
#
loop_
_entity_poly.entity_id
_entity_poly.type
_entity_poly.pdbx_seq_one_letter_code
_entity_poly.pdbx_strand_id
1 'polypeptide(L)'
;MVYTVLYILYSSLSSIYLFLPPLFSLLFFLFVHSLRREHLLSLVFISFALLVFEANYGEVFFSTIFYFYIATKFLLPKIEQSFNCYSCIRILYVLLAYIGYFLFLLLISQIFLLPIEVNISYYMLYYIIIEFFLVSLL
;
A
#
# COMPACT_ATOMS: atom_id res chain seq x y z
N MET A 1 0.12 -13.60 -14.41
CA MET A 1 0.93 -13.01 -15.50
C MET A 1 0.22 -11.84 -16.19
N VAL A 2 -0.94 -12.02 -16.85
CA VAL A 2 -1.64 -10.90 -17.54
C VAL A 2 -1.92 -9.70 -16.61
N TYR A 3 -2.43 -9.95 -15.41
CA TYR A 3 -2.69 -8.89 -14.41
C TYR A 3 -1.44 -8.12 -13.98
N THR A 4 -0.28 -8.80 -13.92
CA THR A 4 0.99 -8.16 -13.56
C THR A 4 1.44 -7.20 -14.66
N VAL A 5 1.31 -7.60 -15.92
CA VAL A 5 1.65 -6.74 -17.07
C VAL A 5 0.73 -5.52 -17.11
N LEU A 6 -0.58 -5.73 -16.91
CA LEU A 6 -1.54 -4.62 -16.81
C LEU A 6 -1.22 -3.68 -15.66
N TYR A 7 -0.85 -4.21 -14.48
CA TYR A 7 -0.44 -3.39 -13.35
C TYR A 7 0.82 -2.57 -13.66
N ILE A 8 1.82 -3.14 -14.31
CA ILE A 8 3.04 -2.41 -14.69
C ILE A 8 2.69 -1.25 -15.63
N LEU A 9 1.92 -1.52 -16.69
CA LEU A 9 1.48 -0.48 -17.62
C LEU A 9 0.68 0.62 -16.91
N TYR A 10 -0.24 0.21 -16.03
CA TYR A 10 -1.04 1.13 -15.23
C TYR A 10 -0.19 1.98 -14.29
N SER A 11 0.76 1.35 -13.57
CA SER A 11 1.65 2.02 -12.62
C SER A 11 2.55 3.03 -13.34
N SER A 12 3.08 2.68 -14.51
CA SER A 12 3.83 3.60 -15.36
C SER A 12 2.98 4.74 -15.93
N LEU A 13 1.70 4.50 -16.21
CA LEU A 13 0.75 5.58 -16.59
C LEU A 13 0.46 6.49 -15.39
N SER A 14 0.25 5.91 -14.21
CA SER A 14 -0.09 6.62 -12.97
C SER A 14 1.08 7.46 -12.44
N SER A 15 2.34 7.08 -12.71
CA SER A 15 3.49 7.93 -12.38
C SER A 15 3.57 9.19 -13.24
N ILE A 16 3.03 9.16 -14.46
CA ILE A 16 2.99 10.31 -15.39
C ILE A 16 1.72 11.15 -15.14
N TYR A 17 0.58 10.49 -14.97
CA TYR A 17 -0.72 11.11 -14.80
C TYR A 17 -1.15 11.10 -13.34
N LEU A 18 -0.97 12.22 -12.64
CA LEU A 18 -1.36 12.40 -11.22
C LEU A 18 -2.87 12.24 -10.93
N PHE A 19 -3.70 12.05 -11.96
CA PHE A 19 -5.11 11.74 -11.76
C PHE A 19 -5.35 10.27 -11.44
N LEU A 20 -4.46 9.38 -11.86
CA LEU A 20 -4.60 7.94 -11.64
C LEU A 20 -4.00 7.57 -10.28
N PRO A 21 -4.77 6.94 -9.37
CA PRO A 21 -4.24 6.50 -8.08
C PRO A 21 -3.25 5.33 -8.25
N PRO A 22 -2.23 5.20 -7.39
CA PRO A 22 -1.22 4.15 -7.51
C PRO A 22 -1.70 2.72 -7.19
N LEU A 23 -2.96 2.56 -6.75
CA LEU A 23 -3.56 1.33 -6.23
C LEU A 23 -2.83 0.77 -5.01
N PHE A 24 -2.22 1.65 -4.21
CA PHE A 24 -1.33 1.24 -3.13
C PHE A 24 -2.07 0.53 -1.99
N SER A 25 -3.23 1.04 -1.60
CA SER A 25 -4.08 0.39 -0.59
C SER A 25 -4.74 -0.89 -1.10
N LEU A 26 -5.01 -0.97 -2.41
CA LEU A 26 -5.49 -2.21 -3.03
C LEU A 26 -4.41 -3.29 -3.00
N LEU A 27 -3.15 -2.94 -3.29
CA LEU A 27 -2.02 -3.84 -3.10
C LEU A 27 -1.87 -4.27 -1.64
N PHE A 28 -2.07 -3.36 -0.69
CA PHE A 28 -2.05 -3.70 0.74
C PHE A 28 -3.14 -4.72 1.10
N PHE A 29 -4.38 -4.49 0.66
CA PHE A 29 -5.49 -5.42 0.87
C PHE A 29 -5.20 -6.80 0.26
N LEU A 30 -4.74 -6.83 -0.99
CA LEU A 30 -4.38 -8.09 -1.66
C LEU A 30 -3.21 -8.79 -0.97
N PHE A 31 -2.24 -8.04 -0.45
CA PHE A 31 -1.11 -8.57 0.31
C PHE A 31 -1.60 -9.26 1.58
N VAL A 32 -2.43 -8.58 2.39
CA VAL A 32 -3.08 -9.14 3.58
C VAL A 32 -3.82 -10.43 3.25
N HIS A 33 -4.66 -10.38 2.21
CA HIS A 33 -5.48 -11.52 1.81
C HIS A 33 -4.63 -12.71 1.37
N SER A 34 -3.59 -12.47 0.56
CA SER A 34 -2.69 -13.50 0.05
C SER A 34 -1.83 -14.10 1.16
N LEU A 35 -1.41 -13.29 2.14
CA LEU A 35 -0.64 -13.74 3.30
C LEU A 35 -1.47 -14.66 4.18
N ARG A 36 -2.74 -14.32 4.45
CA ARG A 36 -3.64 -15.15 5.26
C ARG A 36 -4.03 -16.47 4.61
N ARG A 37 -4.14 -16.51 3.28
CA ARG A 37 -4.46 -17.73 2.53
C ARG A 37 -3.25 -18.56 2.12
N GLU A 38 -2.05 -18.15 2.55
CA GLU A 38 -0.78 -18.82 2.23
C GLU A 38 -0.54 -19.02 0.72
N HIS A 39 -1.13 -18.14 -0.11
CA HIS A 39 -0.99 -18.20 -1.56
C HIS A 39 0.34 -17.59 -2.00
N LEU A 40 1.42 -18.38 -1.94
CA LEU A 40 2.79 -17.96 -2.25
C LEU A 40 2.93 -17.30 -3.62
N LEU A 41 2.29 -17.86 -4.66
CA LEU A 41 2.35 -17.27 -6.01
C LEU A 41 1.77 -15.85 -6.04
N SER A 42 0.63 -15.63 -5.38
CA SER A 42 0.00 -14.31 -5.31
C SER A 42 0.89 -13.31 -4.58
N LEU A 43 1.49 -13.73 -3.46
CA LEU A 43 2.44 -12.91 -2.70
C LEU A 43 3.66 -12.51 -3.55
N VAL A 44 4.23 -13.42 -4.32
CA VAL A 44 5.37 -13.10 -5.20
C VAL A 44 4.97 -12.04 -6.24
N PHE A 45 3.80 -12.15 -6.85
CA PHE A 45 3.33 -11.15 -7.81
C PHE A 45 3.03 -9.80 -7.17
N ILE A 46 2.44 -9.77 -5.97
CA ILE A 46 2.15 -8.54 -5.25
C ILE A 46 3.46 -7.87 -4.79
N SER A 47 4.41 -8.64 -4.27
CA SER A 47 5.74 -8.12 -3.92
C SER A 47 6.46 -7.54 -5.14
N PHE A 48 6.37 -8.20 -6.29
CA PHE A 48 6.93 -7.65 -7.53
C PHE A 48 6.23 -6.33 -7.94
N ALA A 49 4.90 -6.26 -7.84
CA ALA A 49 4.14 -5.04 -8.08
C ALA A 49 4.56 -3.90 -7.13
N LEU A 50 4.81 -4.22 -5.86
CA LEU A 50 5.31 -3.26 -4.88
C LEU A 50 6.71 -2.73 -5.21
N LEU A 51 7.62 -3.59 -5.70
CA LEU A 51 8.93 -3.14 -6.15
C LEU A 51 8.84 -2.20 -7.37
N VAL A 52 7.91 -2.46 -8.30
CA VAL A 52 7.64 -1.57 -9.43
C VAL A 52 7.06 -0.24 -8.95
N PHE A 53 6.15 -0.26 -7.99
CA PHE A 53 5.64 0.94 -7.34
C PHE A 53 6.77 1.74 -6.70
N GLU A 54 7.64 1.11 -5.91
CA GLU A 54 8.77 1.79 -5.27
C GLU A 54 9.68 2.47 -6.29
N ALA A 55 9.99 1.77 -7.39
CA ALA A 55 10.81 2.29 -8.47
C ALA A 55 10.16 3.49 -9.20
N ASN A 56 8.83 3.46 -9.37
CA ASN A 56 8.10 4.52 -10.08
C ASN A 56 7.90 5.79 -9.25
N TYR A 57 7.79 5.67 -7.93
CA TYR A 57 7.53 6.79 -7.02
C TYR A 57 8.77 7.26 -6.24
N GLY A 58 9.94 6.63 -6.47
CA GLY A 58 11.20 7.04 -5.83
C GLY A 58 11.28 6.67 -4.36
N GLU A 59 10.55 5.63 -3.95
CA GLU A 59 10.52 5.15 -2.57
C GLU A 59 11.76 4.31 -2.23
N VAL A 60 12.02 4.13 -0.93
CA VAL A 60 13.15 3.32 -0.47
C VAL A 60 12.89 1.84 -0.81
N PHE A 61 13.90 1.17 -1.37
CA PHE A 61 13.79 -0.22 -1.79
C PHE A 61 13.38 -1.16 -0.64
N PHE A 62 12.43 -2.05 -0.89
CA PHE A 62 11.80 -2.99 0.06
C PHE A 62 11.03 -2.37 1.23
N SER A 63 10.96 -1.04 1.32
CA SER A 63 10.32 -0.38 2.46
C SER A 63 8.81 -0.68 2.52
N THR A 64 8.12 -0.77 1.38
CA THR A 64 6.68 -1.07 1.33
C THR A 64 6.39 -2.50 1.74
N ILE A 65 7.19 -3.47 1.27
CA ILE A 65 7.04 -4.90 1.62
C ILE A 65 7.27 -5.09 3.12
N PHE A 66 8.33 -4.48 3.66
CA PHE A 66 8.64 -4.57 5.08
C PHE A 66 7.55 -3.91 5.94
N TYR A 67 7.09 -2.73 5.52
CA TYR A 67 5.98 -2.04 6.16
C TYR A 67 4.70 -2.90 6.15
N PHE A 68 4.32 -3.45 4.99
CA PHE A 68 3.12 -4.29 4.87
C PHE A 68 3.21 -5.53 5.75
N TYR A 69 4.37 -6.17 5.82
CA TYR A 69 4.58 -7.30 6.72
C TYR A 69 4.43 -6.92 8.20
N ILE A 70 5.01 -5.79 8.64
CA ILE A 70 4.82 -5.31 10.02
C ILE A 70 3.36 -4.95 10.29
N ALA A 71 2.73 -4.22 9.38
CA ALA A 71 1.36 -3.76 9.51
C ALA A 71 0.38 -4.93 9.60
N THR A 72 0.52 -5.93 8.72
CA THR A 72 -0.29 -7.15 8.74
C THR A 72 -0.10 -7.98 10.01
N LYS A 73 1.14 -8.11 10.50
CA LYS A 73 1.45 -8.95 11.66
C LYS A 73 1.13 -8.30 13.00
N PHE A 74 1.31 -6.99 13.14
CA PHE A 74 1.22 -6.30 14.43
C PHE A 74 0.05 -5.32 14.55
N LEU A 75 -0.25 -4.55 13.50
CA LEU A 75 -1.30 -3.51 13.54
C LEU A 75 -2.68 -4.12 13.28
N LEU A 76 -2.79 -4.95 12.24
CA LEU A 76 -4.04 -5.57 11.81
C LEU A 76 -4.77 -6.39 12.88
N PRO A 77 -4.13 -7.33 13.61
CA PRO A 77 -4.84 -8.11 14.61
C PRO A 77 -5.42 -7.25 15.73
N LYS A 78 -4.73 -6.15 16.11
CA LYS A 78 -5.24 -5.20 17.11
C LYS A 78 -6.46 -4.43 16.60
N ILE A 79 -6.44 -4.06 15.32
CA ILE A 79 -7.56 -3.38 14.66
C ILE A 79 -8.77 -4.31 14.59
N GLU A 80 -8.60 -5.55 14.14
CA GLU A 80 -9.68 -6.52 14.01
C GLU A 80 -10.28 -6.94 15.35
N GLN A 81 -9.48 -6.94 16.42
CA GLN A 81 -10.00 -7.15 17.79
C GLN A 81 -10.79 -5.95 18.31
N SER A 82 -10.48 -4.73 17.86
CA SER A 82 -11.13 -3.50 18.36
C SER A 82 -12.40 -3.13 17.60
N PHE A 83 -12.49 -3.53 16.32
CA PHE A 83 -13.58 -3.17 15.43
C PHE A 83 -14.32 -4.41 14.92
N ASN A 84 -15.64 -4.47 15.17
CA ASN A 84 -16.49 -5.58 14.72
C ASN A 84 -17.07 -5.41 13.30
N CYS A 85 -16.87 -4.24 12.66
CA CYS A 85 -17.47 -3.95 11.35
C CYS A 85 -16.48 -4.20 10.21
N TYR A 86 -16.84 -5.10 9.28
CA TYR A 86 -16.04 -5.40 8.09
C TYR A 86 -15.75 -4.18 7.22
N SER A 87 -16.73 -3.29 7.04
CA SER A 87 -16.53 -2.05 6.29
C SER A 87 -15.52 -1.15 6.99
N CYS A 88 -15.63 -0.94 8.31
CA CYS A 88 -14.66 -0.15 9.08
C CYS A 88 -13.23 -0.68 8.96
N ILE A 89 -13.05 -2.01 8.99
CA ILE A 89 -11.72 -2.63 8.82
C ILE A 89 -11.14 -2.33 7.43
N ARG A 90 -11.96 -2.41 6.37
CA ARG A 90 -11.54 -2.05 5.00
C ARG A 90 -11.11 -0.59 4.88
N ILE A 91 -11.84 0.34 5.52
CA ILE A 91 -11.47 1.75 5.57
C ILE A 91 -10.12 1.92 6.26
N LEU A 92 -9.94 1.22 7.39
CA LEU A 92 -8.69 1.27 8.13
C LEU A 92 -7.53 0.72 7.31
N TYR A 93 -7.73 -0.24 6.41
CA TYR A 93 -6.66 -0.68 5.51
C TYR A 93 -6.17 0.43 4.58
N VAL A 94 -7.06 1.25 4.04
CA VAL A 94 -6.67 2.38 3.18
C VAL A 94 -5.91 3.43 3.98
N LEU A 95 -6.40 3.76 5.18
CA LEU A 95 -5.70 4.69 6.07
C LEU A 95 -4.33 4.14 6.52
N LEU A 96 -4.24 2.85 6.83
CA LEU A 96 -2.99 2.20 7.22
C LEU A 96 -2.00 2.23 6.05
N ALA A 97 -2.44 1.86 4.85
CA ALA A 97 -1.61 1.89 3.65
C ALA A 97 -1.02 3.28 3.44
N TYR A 98 -1.80 4.36 3.41
CA TYR A 98 -1.26 5.69 3.14
C TYR A 98 -0.63 6.37 4.36
N ILE A 99 -1.42 6.60 5.41
CA ILE A 99 -0.98 7.37 6.59
C ILE A 99 0.01 6.54 7.41
N GLY A 100 -0.23 5.25 7.55
CA GLY A 100 0.67 4.37 8.29
C GLY A 100 2.02 4.19 7.60
N TYR A 101 2.05 4.06 6.27
CA TYR A 101 3.31 4.01 5.51
C TYR A 101 4.06 5.35 5.58
N PHE A 102 3.35 6.47 5.48
CA PHE A 102 3.94 7.80 5.67
C PHE A 102 4.64 7.93 7.04
N LEU A 103 3.98 7.51 8.13
CA LEU A 103 4.57 7.50 9.46
C LEU A 103 5.78 6.56 9.57
N PHE A 104 5.71 5.41 8.90
CA PHE A 104 6.81 4.47 8.85
C PHE A 104 8.05 5.03 8.14
N LEU A 105 7.87 5.73 7.02
CA LEU A 105 8.96 6.40 6.30
C LEU A 105 9.60 7.51 7.13
N LEU A 106 8.79 8.31 7.84
CA LEU A 106 9.32 9.33 8.75
C LEU A 106 10.20 8.71 9.84
N LEU A 107 9.77 7.57 10.40
CA LEU A 107 10.53 6.85 11.40
C LEU A 107 11.86 6.30 10.82
N ILE A 108 11.83 5.74 9.61
CA ILE A 108 13.05 5.30 8.90
C ILE A 108 13.99 6.48 8.63
N SER A 109 13.48 7.60 8.12
CA SER A 109 14.27 8.79 7.84
C SER A 109 15.03 9.27 9.07
N GLN A 110 14.39 9.27 10.24
CA GLN A 110 15.01 9.64 11.50
C GLN A 110 16.08 8.64 11.97
N ILE A 111 15.82 7.33 11.84
CA ILE A 111 16.77 6.29 12.28
C ILE A 111 18.02 6.25 11.39
N PHE A 112 17.84 6.38 10.08
CA PHE A 112 18.92 6.24 9.10
C PHE A 112 19.51 7.58 8.63
N LEU A 113 19.00 8.71 9.13
CA LEU A 113 19.34 10.07 8.69
C LEU A 113 19.26 10.26 7.17
N LEU A 114 18.28 9.60 6.54
CA LEU A 114 18.07 9.67 5.10
C LEU A 114 17.30 10.96 4.75
N PRO A 115 17.70 11.70 3.70
CA PRO A 115 16.98 12.87 3.22
C PRO A 115 15.73 12.43 2.43
N ILE A 116 14.75 11.86 3.14
CA ILE A 116 13.47 11.46 2.55
C ILE A 116 12.57 12.69 2.53
N GLU A 117 12.32 13.23 1.35
CA GLU A 117 11.39 14.33 1.16
C GLU A 117 9.95 13.81 1.20
N VAL A 118 9.35 13.80 2.39
CA VAL A 118 7.96 13.35 2.53
C VAL A 118 7.01 14.54 2.35
N ASN A 119 6.47 14.70 1.14
CA ASN A 119 5.53 15.78 0.82
C ASN A 119 4.10 15.24 0.64
N ILE A 120 3.20 15.54 1.58
CA ILE A 120 1.78 15.22 1.45
C ILE A 120 1.16 16.21 0.47
N SER A 121 1.06 15.82 -0.80
CA SER A 121 0.35 16.61 -1.80
C SER A 121 -1.17 16.39 -1.70
N TYR A 122 -1.94 17.34 -2.23
CA TYR A 122 -3.40 17.23 -2.35
C TYR A 122 -3.84 15.95 -3.10
N TYR A 123 -3.01 15.45 -4.02
CA TYR A 123 -3.28 14.21 -4.75
C TYR A 123 -3.31 12.98 -3.83
N MET A 124 -2.55 12.97 -2.73
CA MET A 124 -2.59 11.84 -1.78
C MET A 124 -3.97 11.72 -1.12
N LEU A 125 -4.58 12.84 -0.70
CA LEU A 125 -5.94 12.84 -0.15
C LEU A 125 -6.96 12.36 -1.19
N TYR A 126 -6.80 12.80 -2.43
CA TYR A 126 -7.63 12.36 -3.55
C TYR A 126 -7.51 10.84 -3.79
N TYR A 127 -6.30 10.28 -3.77
CA TYR A 127 -6.08 8.84 -3.91
C TYR A 127 -6.70 8.04 -2.77
N ILE A 128 -6.58 8.51 -1.52
CA ILE A 128 -7.22 7.87 -0.36
C ILE A 128 -8.74 7.74 -0.59
N ILE A 129 -9.39 8.79 -1.09
CA ILE A 129 -10.84 8.77 -1.35
C ILE A 129 -11.19 7.78 -2.46
N ILE A 130 -10.45 7.75 -3.57
CA ILE A 130 -10.76 6.83 -4.67
C ILE A 130 -10.52 5.38 -4.26
N GLU A 131 -9.36 5.10 -3.67
CA GLU A 131 -9.02 3.73 -3.31
C GLU A 131 -9.87 3.22 -2.15
N PHE A 132 -10.38 4.10 -1.29
CA PHE A 132 -11.45 3.77 -0.35
C PHE A 132 -12.65 3.14 -1.06
N PHE A 133 -13.16 3.75 -2.14
CA PHE A 133 -14.30 3.18 -2.87
C PHE A 133 -13.93 1.86 -3.53
N LEU A 134 -12.73 1.75 -4.10
CA LEU A 134 -12.25 0.51 -4.73
C LEU A 134 -12.14 -0.65 -3.73
N VAL A 135 -11.53 -0.43 -2.57
CA VAL A 135 -11.37 -1.45 -1.53
C VAL A 135 -12.70 -1.78 -0.87
N SER A 136 -13.61 -0.81 -0.73
CA SER A 136 -14.94 -1.06 -0.17
C SER A 136 -15.77 -2.02 -1.04
N LEU A 137 -15.60 -1.98 -2.36
CA LEU A 137 -16.28 -2.87 -3.32
C LEU A 137 -15.79 -4.33 -3.31
N LEU A 138 -14.60 -4.60 -2.72
CA LEU A 138 -13.96 -5.92 -2.65
C LEU A 138 -14.32 -6.66 -1.36
#